data_AF-A0A6L7RWK2-F1
#
_entry.id   AF-A0A6L7RWK2-F1
#
_cell.length_a   1.000
_cell.length_b   1.000
_cell.length_c   1.000
_cell.angle_alpha   90.00
_cell.angle_beta   90.00
_cell.angle_gamma   90.00
#
_symmetry.space_group_name_H-M   'P 1'
#
loop_
_entity.id
_entity.type
_entity.pdbx_description
1 polymer ?
#
loop_
_entity_poly.entity_id
_entity_poly.type
_entity_poly.pdbx_seq_one_letter_code
_entity_poly.pdbx_strand_id
1 'polypeptide(L)'
;MTSRQRYAALALVVVAVIGAIALIEIMVSPPDPTVGVGLPGADEAQPPAASAETPVPTLAVVAATVPATPRAPTASAPTSAPVAPVPATSAPTAATSAPTVVTSAPVPVTGAPTPAPTPQVVVGQLPELPVIGTAPEFAGITAWLNSEVLTMDDLRGRPVLIDFWTFGCINCVRTLPHVRAWHDAYAPHGLVIVGVHTPEFRHEYEEANVRESLPSRGVIWPVAMDNGYKTWRAYNNRFWPHKFLIDQEGRIRFHHIGEGAYQETEKAIRALLAEGGTDLSHIPLSSASIPHKVTPSPSTGPRSLFAGSGFAFGSYLGNPVGAPEDGARMFTDNVEHNAERLYLDGRWDWVPNAALALPQAEQTARVSVPFHAQNVSASLGASGDGPVRVVVTVDGEPIPTDRQGGDVLTGPDGQTHLLVDQFRLYDILRNGAESVGELQFTIAEPGLAIYAISLT
;
A
#
# COMPACT_ATOMS: atom_id res chain seq x y z
N MET A 1 -13.62 -44.44 -27.19
CA MET A 1 -12.57 -43.93 -28.08
C MET A 1 -11.31 -44.78 -27.92
N THR A 2 -10.78 -45.31 -29.02
CA THR A 2 -9.54 -46.12 -29.00
C THR A 2 -8.32 -45.23 -28.79
N SER A 3 -7.20 -45.79 -28.32
CA SER A 3 -5.94 -45.05 -28.04
C SER A 3 -5.50 -44.14 -29.22
N ARG A 4 -5.70 -44.59 -30.46
CA ARG A 4 -5.42 -43.79 -31.67
C ARG A 4 -6.28 -42.53 -31.81
N GLN A 5 -7.55 -42.55 -31.35
CA GLN A 5 -8.41 -41.36 -31.38
C GLN A 5 -8.00 -40.32 -30.34
N ARG A 6 -7.39 -40.75 -29.22
CA ARG A 6 -6.88 -39.83 -28.19
C ARG A 6 -5.61 -39.11 -28.65
N TYR A 7 -4.71 -39.80 -29.36
CA TYR A 7 -3.52 -39.16 -29.94
C TYR A 7 -3.86 -38.19 -31.08
N ALA A 8 -4.85 -38.50 -31.92
CA ALA A 8 -5.31 -37.58 -32.96
C ALA A 8 -5.95 -36.31 -32.39
N ALA A 9 -6.74 -36.43 -31.32
CA ALA A 9 -7.31 -35.28 -30.62
C ALA A 9 -6.23 -34.43 -29.93
N LEU A 10 -5.24 -35.06 -29.30
CA LEU A 10 -4.14 -34.36 -28.65
C LEU A 10 -3.24 -33.62 -29.66
N ALA A 11 -2.98 -34.22 -30.83
CA ALA A 11 -2.22 -33.58 -31.90
C ALA A 11 -2.96 -32.36 -32.48
N LEU A 12 -4.28 -32.42 -32.61
CA LEU A 12 -5.10 -31.31 -33.08
C LEU A 12 -5.10 -30.13 -32.09
N VAL A 13 -5.13 -30.42 -30.78
CA VAL A 13 -5.03 -29.40 -29.73
C VAL A 13 -3.66 -28.73 -29.73
N VAL A 14 -2.57 -29.50 -29.89
CA VAL A 14 -1.21 -28.94 -29.93
C VAL A 14 -1.01 -28.07 -31.17
N VAL A 15 -1.52 -28.48 -32.34
CA VAL A 15 -1.45 -27.65 -33.57
C VAL A 15 -2.29 -26.37 -33.44
N ALA A 16 -3.46 -26.44 -32.80
CA ALA A 16 -4.29 -25.26 -32.54
C ALA A 16 -3.63 -24.28 -31.55
N VAL A 17 -2.95 -24.79 -30.51
CA VAL A 17 -2.23 -23.96 -29.53
C VAL A 17 -1.00 -23.31 -30.16
N ILE A 18 -0.24 -24.03 -30.98
CA ILE A 18 0.91 -23.45 -31.71
C ILE A 18 0.45 -22.40 -32.73
N GLY A 19 -0.68 -22.64 -33.42
CA GLY A 19 -1.28 -21.68 -34.34
C GLY A 19 -1.78 -20.40 -33.64
N ALA A 20 -2.33 -20.53 -32.42
CA ALA A 20 -2.75 -19.37 -31.62
C ALA A 20 -1.57 -18.54 -31.10
N ILE A 21 -0.45 -19.19 -30.74
CA ILE A 21 0.78 -18.50 -30.32
C ILE A 21 1.40 -17.72 -31.49
N ALA A 22 1.42 -18.30 -32.70
CA ALA A 22 1.93 -17.62 -33.89
C ALA A 22 1.05 -16.43 -34.35
N LEU A 23 -0.26 -16.45 -34.08
CA LEU A 23 -1.15 -15.33 -34.38
C LEU A 23 -0.97 -14.15 -33.41
N ILE A 24 -0.58 -14.41 -32.16
CA ILE A 24 -0.31 -13.39 -31.15
C ILE A 24 1.01 -12.65 -31.44
N GLU A 25 2.02 -13.32 -31.98
CA GLU A 25 3.27 -12.65 -32.40
C GLU A 25 3.10 -11.73 -33.62
N ILE A 26 2.11 -11.98 -34.50
CA ILE A 26 1.87 -11.16 -35.70
C ILE A 26 1.07 -9.89 -35.40
N MET A 27 0.34 -9.81 -34.28
CA MET A 27 -0.44 -8.62 -33.89
C MET A 27 0.33 -7.57 -33.07
N VAL A 28 1.61 -7.81 -32.74
CA VAL A 28 2.43 -6.90 -31.88
C VAL A 28 3.68 -6.36 -32.60
N SER A 29 3.65 -6.23 -33.93
CA SER A 29 4.68 -5.47 -34.67
C SER A 29 4.17 -4.08 -35.08
N PRO A 30 4.87 -2.98 -34.75
CA PRO A 30 4.53 -1.64 -35.24
C PRO A 30 4.89 -1.48 -36.73
N PRO A 31 4.25 -0.55 -37.46
CA PRO A 31 4.55 -0.32 -38.88
C PRO A 31 5.94 0.32 -39.08
N ASP A 32 6.62 -0.13 -40.13
CA ASP A 32 7.92 0.33 -40.62
C ASP A 32 7.87 1.80 -41.12
N PRO A 33 8.71 2.73 -40.62
CA PRO A 33 8.69 4.13 -41.03
C PRO A 33 9.62 4.36 -42.24
N THR A 34 9.40 3.68 -43.36
CA THR A 34 10.18 3.97 -44.59
C THR A 34 9.38 3.82 -45.89
N VAL A 35 8.28 4.57 -46.07
CA VAL A 35 7.77 4.91 -47.42
C VAL A 35 7.18 6.31 -47.44
N GLY A 36 7.86 7.24 -48.09
CA GLY A 36 7.35 8.58 -48.40
C GLY A 36 6.62 8.60 -49.73
N VAL A 37 5.46 9.28 -49.79
CA VAL A 37 4.84 9.76 -51.05
C VAL A 37 4.07 11.06 -50.80
N GLY A 38 4.59 12.15 -51.38
CA GLY A 38 3.84 13.15 -52.18
C GLY A 38 2.75 14.04 -51.54
N LEU A 39 3.09 15.33 -51.41
CA LEU A 39 2.16 16.49 -51.36
C LEU A 39 1.26 16.58 -52.62
N PRO A 40 0.10 17.27 -52.57
CA PRO A 40 0.02 18.74 -52.78
C PRO A 40 -0.94 19.41 -51.74
N GLY A 41 -0.95 20.70 -51.42
CA GLY A 41 -0.43 21.96 -51.99
C GLY A 41 -1.48 23.06 -51.69
N ALA A 42 -1.03 24.25 -51.30
CA ALA A 42 -1.78 25.49 -50.97
C ALA A 42 -2.50 25.50 -49.60
N ASP A 43 -2.46 26.55 -48.77
CA ASP A 43 -2.30 27.96 -49.11
C ASP A 43 -1.71 28.79 -47.95
N GLU A 44 -1.20 29.95 -48.35
CA GLU A 44 -0.35 30.91 -47.66
C GLU A 44 -1.13 31.79 -46.66
N ALA A 45 -0.65 31.90 -45.41
CA ALA A 45 -0.98 33.02 -44.51
C ALA A 45 0.17 33.31 -43.53
N GLN A 46 0.76 34.49 -43.69
CA GLN A 46 1.88 35.07 -42.96
C GLN A 46 1.49 35.49 -41.51
N PRO A 47 2.41 35.49 -40.53
CA PRO A 47 2.08 35.67 -39.11
C PRO A 47 2.14 37.14 -38.67
N PRO A 48 1.44 37.56 -37.60
CA PRO A 48 1.76 38.79 -36.91
C PRO A 48 2.69 38.55 -35.71
N ALA A 49 3.87 39.15 -35.84
CA ALA A 49 4.65 39.91 -34.87
C ALA A 49 4.67 39.52 -33.37
N ALA A 50 5.89 39.30 -32.91
CA ALA A 50 6.34 39.42 -31.54
C ALA A 50 6.06 40.82 -30.94
N SER A 51 5.71 40.84 -29.65
CA SER A 51 5.83 41.96 -28.72
C SER A 51 5.87 41.34 -27.32
N ALA A 52 7.04 41.27 -26.68
CA ALA A 52 7.65 42.30 -25.85
C ALA A 52 7.66 41.79 -24.40
N GLU A 53 8.87 41.42 -23.97
CA GLU A 53 9.21 41.12 -22.58
C GLU A 53 8.79 42.26 -21.65
N THR A 54 8.27 41.91 -20.47
CA THR A 54 8.33 42.78 -19.28
C THR A 54 8.66 41.94 -18.04
N PRO A 55 9.41 42.51 -17.08
CA PRO A 55 10.25 41.73 -16.19
C PRO A 55 9.58 41.34 -14.87
N VAL A 56 10.07 40.22 -14.33
CA VAL A 56 9.81 39.67 -12.99
C VAL A 56 10.18 40.67 -11.89
N PRO A 57 9.33 40.94 -10.89
CA PRO A 57 9.78 41.56 -9.65
C PRO A 57 10.22 40.49 -8.65
N THR A 58 11.51 40.53 -8.31
CA THR A 58 12.09 39.97 -7.09
C THR A 58 11.41 40.61 -5.88
N LEU A 59 10.85 39.80 -4.96
CA LEU A 59 10.51 40.28 -3.62
C LEU A 59 11.29 39.51 -2.56
N ALA A 60 11.94 40.31 -1.73
CA ALA A 60 12.88 39.92 -0.69
C ALA A 60 12.20 39.24 0.50
N VAL A 61 12.99 38.36 1.11
CA VAL A 61 12.81 37.77 2.44
C VAL A 61 12.66 38.89 3.49
N VAL A 62 11.54 38.88 4.21
CA VAL A 62 11.38 39.59 5.48
C VAL A 62 10.91 38.59 6.52
N ALA A 63 11.79 38.32 7.48
CA ALA A 63 11.50 37.55 8.68
C ALA A 63 10.47 38.29 9.55
N ALA A 64 9.34 37.64 9.83
CA ALA A 64 8.37 38.11 10.81
C ALA A 64 8.59 37.37 12.13
N THR A 65 9.27 38.04 13.05
CA THR A 65 9.44 37.66 14.46
C THR A 65 8.11 37.79 15.18
N VAL A 66 7.64 36.72 15.82
CA VAL A 66 6.45 36.73 16.69
C VAL A 66 6.80 37.37 18.04
N PRO A 67 6.11 38.44 18.49
CA PRO A 67 6.30 38.95 19.84
C PRO A 67 5.43 38.16 20.84
N ALA A 68 6.07 37.68 21.90
CA ALA A 68 5.42 37.14 23.09
C ALA A 68 4.93 38.29 24.01
N THR A 69 3.72 38.19 24.56
CA THR A 69 3.25 38.98 25.71
C THR A 69 2.02 38.32 26.36
N PRO A 70 1.61 38.67 27.60
CA PRO A 70 2.11 38.12 28.86
C PRO A 70 1.04 37.32 29.65
N ARG A 71 1.48 36.69 30.74
CA ARG A 71 0.70 35.87 31.69
C ARG A 71 0.07 36.73 32.82
N ALA A 72 -1.05 36.22 33.37
CA ALA A 72 -1.68 36.46 34.69
C ALA A 72 -2.92 37.41 34.72
N PRO A 73 -3.89 37.29 35.68
CA PRO A 73 -3.84 36.53 36.95
C PRO A 73 -5.05 35.64 37.31
N THR A 74 -4.85 34.87 38.39
CA THR A 74 -5.77 34.03 39.18
C THR A 74 -6.80 34.80 40.01
N ALA A 75 -8.02 34.24 40.15
CA ALA A 75 -8.99 34.28 41.27
C ALA A 75 -10.37 33.82 40.72
N SER A 76 -11.36 33.25 41.40
CA SER A 76 -11.57 32.57 42.67
C SER A 76 -12.94 31.86 42.55
N ALA A 77 -13.15 30.76 43.29
CA ALA A 77 -14.40 30.01 43.36
C ALA A 77 -15.60 30.82 43.92
N PRO A 78 -16.83 30.26 43.83
CA PRO A 78 -17.65 30.19 45.03
C PRO A 78 -18.23 28.79 45.31
N THR A 79 -18.40 28.57 46.61
CA THR A 79 -18.92 27.39 47.32
C THR A 79 -20.43 27.48 47.55
N SER A 80 -21.11 26.31 47.72
CA SER A 80 -22.19 25.96 48.70
C SER A 80 -23.29 25.10 48.03
N ALA A 81 -23.35 23.76 48.19
CA ALA A 81 -23.88 22.93 49.30
C ALA A 81 -25.42 22.61 49.19
N PRO A 82 -26.02 21.67 49.95
CA PRO A 82 -26.01 20.20 49.75
C PRO A 82 -27.43 19.54 49.84
N VAL A 83 -27.67 18.32 49.30
CA VAL A 83 -28.83 17.47 49.71
C VAL A 83 -28.51 15.95 49.64
N ALA A 84 -29.11 15.24 50.61
CA ALA A 84 -28.94 13.92 51.23
C ALA A 84 -29.08 12.60 50.38
N PRO A 85 -28.72 11.42 50.97
CA PRO A 85 -28.73 10.10 50.32
C PRO A 85 -30.04 9.31 50.55
N VAL A 86 -30.33 8.33 49.69
CA VAL A 86 -31.49 7.42 49.79
C VAL A 86 -31.04 5.98 49.42
N PRO A 87 -31.61 4.90 50.02
CA PRO A 87 -30.83 3.78 50.53
C PRO A 87 -30.88 2.49 49.69
N ALA A 88 -30.00 1.55 50.06
CA ALA A 88 -29.93 0.18 49.57
C ALA A 88 -31.14 -0.66 50.04
N THR A 89 -31.64 -1.52 49.14
CA THR A 89 -32.65 -2.54 49.43
C THR A 89 -32.10 -3.94 49.15
N SER A 90 -32.53 -4.88 49.98
CA SER A 90 -31.99 -6.22 50.19
C SER A 90 -32.45 -7.28 49.17
N ALA A 91 -31.66 -8.35 49.10
CA ALA A 91 -31.70 -9.63 48.37
C ALA A 91 -33.08 -10.28 48.04
N PRO A 92 -33.09 -11.33 47.17
CA PRO A 92 -32.89 -12.68 47.69
C PRO A 92 -31.98 -13.61 46.88
N THR A 93 -31.44 -14.56 47.64
CA THR A 93 -30.56 -15.68 47.31
C THR A 93 -31.26 -16.77 46.52
N ALA A 94 -30.59 -17.34 45.50
CA ALA A 94 -30.93 -18.65 44.95
C ALA A 94 -29.66 -19.52 44.89
N ALA A 95 -29.77 -20.69 45.51
CA ALA A 95 -28.71 -21.68 45.68
C ALA A 95 -28.49 -22.50 44.41
N THR A 96 -27.25 -22.88 44.11
CA THR A 96 -26.95 -24.14 43.41
C THR A 96 -25.59 -24.67 43.85
N SER A 97 -25.57 -25.97 44.09
CA SER A 97 -24.61 -26.79 44.83
C SER A 97 -23.26 -26.97 44.11
N ALA A 98 -22.17 -26.97 44.88
CA ALA A 98 -20.84 -27.41 44.43
C ALA A 98 -20.63 -28.90 44.77
N PRO A 99 -20.00 -29.71 43.90
CA PRO A 99 -19.52 -31.03 44.27
C PRO A 99 -18.12 -30.95 44.91
N THR A 100 -17.97 -31.65 46.03
CA THR A 100 -16.70 -31.90 46.73
C THR A 100 -15.78 -32.76 45.87
N VAL A 101 -14.60 -32.25 45.52
CA VAL A 101 -13.51 -33.09 44.97
C VAL A 101 -12.43 -33.21 46.04
N VAL A 102 -12.16 -34.46 46.39
CA VAL A 102 -11.15 -34.90 47.36
C VAL A 102 -9.76 -34.67 46.77
N THR A 103 -8.94 -33.87 47.45
CA THR A 103 -7.54 -33.65 47.10
C THR A 103 -6.70 -34.87 47.48
N SER A 104 -6.29 -35.68 46.50
CA SER A 104 -5.19 -36.64 46.65
C SER A 104 -3.87 -35.95 46.26
N ALA A 105 -2.89 -35.97 47.16
CA ALA A 105 -1.54 -35.47 46.88
C ALA A 105 -0.83 -36.35 45.82
N PRO A 106 -0.11 -35.78 44.84
CA PRO A 106 0.71 -36.57 43.93
C PRO A 106 2.09 -36.90 44.51
N VAL A 107 2.47 -38.16 44.31
CA VAL A 107 3.74 -38.82 44.60
C VAL A 107 4.87 -38.25 43.71
N PRO A 108 6.12 -38.12 44.19
CA PRO A 108 7.22 -37.59 43.38
C PRO A 108 7.66 -38.61 42.31
N VAL A 109 7.54 -38.23 41.04
CA VAL A 109 8.13 -38.98 39.92
C VAL A 109 9.51 -38.37 39.62
N THR A 110 10.55 -39.14 39.89
CA THR A 110 11.93 -38.86 39.50
C THR A 110 12.11 -39.13 38.00
N GLY A 111 12.70 -38.16 37.29
CA GLY A 111 13.29 -38.35 35.96
C GLY A 111 12.49 -37.79 34.78
N ALA A 112 12.52 -36.46 34.60
CA ALA A 112 12.25 -35.83 33.30
C ALA A 112 13.59 -35.47 32.63
N PRO A 113 13.77 -35.70 31.31
CA PRO A 113 14.99 -35.32 30.61
C PRO A 113 15.18 -33.80 30.67
N THR A 114 16.39 -33.38 31.04
CA THR A 114 16.79 -31.97 31.03
C THR A 114 16.51 -31.39 29.63
N PRO A 115 15.73 -30.31 29.49
CA PRO A 115 15.61 -29.63 28.21
C PRO A 115 17.01 -29.19 27.79
N ALA A 116 17.42 -29.58 26.59
CA ALA A 116 18.65 -29.06 25.99
C ALA A 116 18.61 -27.53 26.11
N PRO A 117 19.72 -26.87 26.51
CA PRO A 117 19.72 -25.43 26.65
C PRO A 117 19.27 -24.82 25.34
N THR A 118 18.17 -24.07 25.39
CA THR A 118 17.75 -23.15 24.33
C THR A 118 18.99 -22.36 23.91
N PRO A 119 19.34 -22.32 22.61
CA PRO A 119 20.48 -21.52 22.18
C PRO A 119 20.29 -20.11 22.69
N GLN A 120 21.17 -19.70 23.60
CA GLN A 120 21.24 -18.36 24.13
C GLN A 120 21.44 -17.43 22.94
N VAL A 121 20.53 -16.48 22.75
CA VAL A 121 20.69 -15.43 21.73
C VAL A 121 21.94 -14.64 22.10
N VAL A 122 23.06 -14.98 21.45
CA VAL A 122 24.25 -14.13 21.42
C VAL A 122 23.82 -12.81 20.81
N VAL A 123 24.18 -11.69 21.42
CA VAL A 123 24.04 -10.35 20.83
C VAL A 123 24.77 -10.40 19.47
N GLY A 124 23.96 -10.50 18.42
CA GLY A 124 24.25 -11.37 17.28
C GLY A 124 25.14 -10.76 16.20
N GLN A 125 26.05 -11.58 15.70
CA GLN A 125 26.88 -11.31 14.53
C GLN A 125 26.03 -10.82 13.34
N LEU A 126 26.50 -9.78 12.64
CA LEU A 126 25.88 -9.32 11.39
C LEU A 126 25.85 -10.46 10.36
N PRO A 127 24.80 -10.55 9.52
CA PRO A 127 24.71 -11.62 8.53
C PRO A 127 25.82 -11.52 7.49
N GLU A 128 26.37 -12.67 7.08
CA GLU A 128 27.17 -12.74 5.86
C GLU A 128 26.22 -12.78 4.66
N LEU A 129 26.37 -11.83 3.73
CA LEU A 129 25.45 -11.67 2.60
C LEU A 129 26.06 -12.24 1.31
N PRO A 130 25.39 -13.14 0.58
CA PRO A 130 25.91 -13.67 -0.68
C PRO A 130 25.91 -12.60 -1.78
N VAL A 131 26.71 -12.79 -2.83
CA VAL A 131 26.59 -12.02 -4.07
C VAL A 131 25.50 -12.66 -4.93
N ILE A 132 24.41 -11.92 -5.16
CA ILE A 132 23.25 -12.38 -5.95
C ILE A 132 23.43 -12.03 -7.44
N GLY A 133 24.02 -10.87 -7.72
CA GLY A 133 24.26 -10.40 -9.08
C GLY A 133 24.79 -8.97 -9.09
N THR A 134 25.02 -8.42 -10.28
CA THR A 134 25.37 -6.99 -10.44
C THR A 134 24.09 -6.16 -10.48
N ALA A 135 24.07 -5.01 -9.81
CA ALA A 135 22.96 -4.07 -9.90
C ALA A 135 22.84 -3.52 -11.33
N PRO A 136 21.67 -3.65 -11.99
CA PRO A 136 21.41 -2.98 -13.27
C PRO A 136 21.45 -1.45 -13.14
N GLU A 137 21.66 -0.74 -14.24
CA GLU A 137 21.58 0.73 -14.27
C GLU A 137 20.13 1.22 -14.19
N PHE A 138 19.94 2.46 -13.71
CA PHE A 138 18.68 3.19 -13.83
C PHE A 138 18.39 3.47 -15.31
N ALA A 139 17.45 2.72 -15.87
CA ALA A 139 17.06 2.81 -17.27
C ALA A 139 15.75 3.59 -17.40
N GLY A 140 15.72 4.57 -18.31
CA GLY A 140 14.47 5.23 -18.72
C GLY A 140 13.81 6.11 -17.68
N ILE A 141 14.57 6.61 -16.70
CA ILE A 141 14.06 7.52 -15.69
C ILE A 141 13.59 8.82 -16.36
N THR A 142 12.32 9.17 -16.16
CA THR A 142 11.71 10.36 -16.77
C THR A 142 12.00 11.64 -16.00
N ALA A 143 12.21 11.52 -14.68
CA ALA A 143 12.55 12.63 -13.80
C ALA A 143 13.26 12.12 -12.54
N TRP A 144 14.12 12.97 -11.98
CA TRP A 144 14.70 12.79 -10.64
C TRP A 144 14.11 13.85 -9.72
N LEU A 145 13.65 13.42 -8.54
CA LEU A 145 13.17 14.29 -7.47
C LEU A 145 14.10 14.15 -6.27
N ASN A 146 14.25 15.24 -5.51
CA ASN A 146 15.19 15.37 -4.37
C ASN A 146 16.68 15.19 -4.72
N SER A 147 17.05 15.08 -6.00
CA SER A 147 18.44 15.02 -6.45
C SER A 147 18.58 15.41 -7.92
N GLU A 148 19.82 15.68 -8.31
CA GLU A 148 20.23 15.58 -9.71
C GLU A 148 20.16 14.11 -10.20
N VAL A 149 20.39 13.92 -11.50
CA VAL A 149 20.50 12.58 -12.10
C VAL A 149 21.61 11.78 -11.42
N LEU A 150 21.31 10.54 -11.06
CA LEU A 150 22.28 9.58 -10.52
C LEU A 150 22.41 8.37 -11.44
N THR A 151 23.61 7.80 -11.49
CA THR A 151 23.91 6.50 -12.11
C THR A 151 24.40 5.51 -11.05
N MET A 152 24.39 4.22 -11.35
CA MET A 152 24.98 3.22 -10.45
C MET A 152 26.49 3.41 -10.29
N ASP A 153 27.17 4.06 -11.24
CA ASP A 153 28.59 4.39 -11.14
C ASP A 153 28.84 5.53 -10.12
N ASP A 154 28.00 6.56 -10.11
CA ASP A 154 28.04 7.65 -9.12
C ASP A 154 27.87 7.14 -7.68
N LEU A 155 27.20 6.00 -7.53
CA LEU A 155 26.88 5.39 -6.24
C LEU A 155 27.92 4.37 -5.75
N ARG A 156 28.96 4.07 -6.56
CA ARG A 156 30.07 3.20 -6.13
C ARG A 156 30.75 3.70 -4.86
N GLY A 157 31.35 2.77 -4.13
CA GLY A 157 32.04 3.01 -2.86
C GLY A 157 31.11 3.14 -1.65
N ARG A 158 29.79 3.02 -1.83
CA ARG A 158 28.79 3.16 -0.78
C ARG A 158 27.74 2.05 -0.87
N PRO A 159 27.22 1.54 0.27
CA PRO A 159 26.03 0.71 0.25
C PRO A 159 24.82 1.51 -0.27
N VAL A 160 24.04 0.91 -1.16
CA VAL A 160 22.84 1.52 -1.74
C VAL A 160 21.61 0.65 -1.46
N LEU A 161 20.56 1.24 -0.92
CA LEU A 161 19.23 0.65 -0.85
C LEU A 161 18.37 1.21 -1.98
N ILE A 162 18.00 0.37 -2.94
CA ILE A 162 16.97 0.69 -3.92
C ILE A 162 15.63 0.21 -3.38
N ASP A 163 14.67 1.12 -3.27
CA ASP A 163 13.30 0.83 -2.86
C ASP A 163 12.34 1.07 -4.02
N PHE A 164 11.80 0.00 -4.62
CA PHE A 164 10.72 0.12 -5.60
C PHE A 164 9.42 0.39 -4.87
N TRP A 165 8.80 1.52 -5.16
CA TRP A 165 7.60 1.98 -4.47
C TRP A 165 6.69 2.77 -5.40
N THR A 166 5.46 3.02 -4.94
CA THR A 166 4.55 3.99 -5.53
C THR A 166 3.72 4.63 -4.41
N PHE A 167 3.25 5.86 -4.58
CA PHE A 167 2.59 6.59 -3.50
C PHE A 167 1.17 6.11 -3.20
N GLY A 168 0.51 5.40 -4.12
CA GLY A 168 -0.80 4.80 -3.95
C GLY A 168 -0.85 3.45 -3.28
N CYS A 169 0.29 2.77 -3.20
CA CYS A 169 0.40 1.43 -2.63
C CYS A 169 0.46 1.51 -1.10
N ILE A 170 -0.58 1.03 -0.42
CA ILE A 170 -0.64 0.99 1.05
C ILE A 170 0.55 0.28 1.70
N ASN A 171 1.02 -0.82 1.11
CA ASN A 171 2.17 -1.56 1.63
C ASN A 171 3.44 -0.70 1.56
N CYS A 172 3.60 0.08 0.49
CA CYS A 172 4.66 1.09 0.40
C CYS A 172 4.48 2.16 1.48
N VAL A 173 3.28 2.73 1.63
CA VAL A 173 2.99 3.77 2.64
C VAL A 173 3.34 3.29 4.05
N ARG A 174 3.01 2.05 4.42
CA ARG A 174 3.36 1.46 5.72
C ARG A 174 4.84 1.17 5.88
N THR A 175 5.54 0.96 4.77
CA THR A 175 6.98 0.69 4.74
C THR A 175 7.84 1.96 4.82
N LEU A 176 7.40 3.08 4.24
CA LEU A 176 8.16 4.34 4.17
C LEU A 176 8.67 4.86 5.54
N PRO A 177 7.92 4.78 6.67
CA PRO A 177 8.45 5.13 7.99
C PRO A 177 9.71 4.35 8.38
N HIS A 178 9.81 3.06 8.01
CA HIS A 178 10.99 2.26 8.28
C HIS A 178 12.16 2.67 7.39
N VAL A 179 11.89 2.96 6.12
CA VAL A 179 12.91 3.47 5.18
C VAL A 179 13.46 4.82 5.66
N ARG A 180 12.58 5.69 6.17
CA ARG A 180 12.97 6.95 6.80
C ARG A 180 13.84 6.76 8.03
N ALA A 181 13.48 5.82 8.90
CA ALA A 181 14.31 5.52 10.07
C ALA A 181 15.71 5.00 9.69
N TRP A 182 15.83 4.20 8.63
CA TRP A 182 17.13 3.80 8.09
C TRP A 182 17.89 4.95 7.45
N HIS A 183 17.21 5.83 6.71
CA HIS A 183 17.82 7.04 6.17
C HIS A 183 18.43 7.88 7.30
N ASP A 184 17.63 8.22 8.30
CA ASP A 184 18.05 9.09 9.40
C ASP A 184 19.17 8.45 10.23
N ALA A 185 19.14 7.13 10.43
CA ALA A 185 20.15 6.40 11.20
C ALA A 185 21.46 6.16 10.44
N TYR A 186 21.43 5.96 9.12
CA TYR A 186 22.57 5.40 8.38
C TYR A 186 23.07 6.24 7.21
N ALA A 187 22.31 7.24 6.74
CA ALA A 187 22.83 8.19 5.75
C ALA A 187 24.10 8.93 6.22
N PRO A 188 24.22 9.37 7.48
CA PRO A 188 25.47 9.96 8.00
C PRO A 188 26.66 9.00 7.99
N HIS A 189 26.39 7.70 7.85
CA HIS A 189 27.36 6.62 7.90
C HIS A 189 27.65 6.00 6.53
N GLY A 190 27.10 6.58 5.46
CA GLY A 190 27.41 6.21 4.07
C GLY A 190 26.34 5.40 3.35
N LEU A 191 25.20 5.10 3.98
CA LEU A 191 24.07 4.51 3.27
C LEU A 191 23.47 5.53 2.29
N VAL A 192 23.27 5.14 1.05
CA VAL A 192 22.43 5.88 0.09
C VAL A 192 21.12 5.15 -0.12
N ILE A 193 20.00 5.86 -0.11
CA ILE A 193 18.70 5.31 -0.46
C ILE A 193 18.24 5.96 -1.76
N VAL A 194 17.79 5.15 -2.72
CA VAL A 194 17.13 5.63 -3.94
C VAL A 194 15.76 5.01 -4.04
N GLY A 195 14.71 5.84 -4.00
CA GLY A 195 13.34 5.39 -4.23
C GLY A 195 13.06 5.32 -5.72
N VAL A 196 12.89 4.14 -6.28
CA VAL A 196 12.45 3.99 -7.68
C VAL A 196 10.92 4.01 -7.69
N HIS A 197 10.36 5.18 -8.01
CA HIS A 197 8.93 5.36 -8.14
C HIS A 197 8.46 4.78 -9.48
N THR A 198 7.86 3.59 -9.44
CA THR A 198 7.28 2.95 -10.63
C THR A 198 5.76 3.02 -10.49
N PRO A 199 5.03 3.72 -11.38
CA PRO A 199 3.60 3.96 -11.18
C PRO A 199 2.81 2.64 -11.25
N GLU A 200 1.78 2.50 -10.43
CA GLU A 200 0.75 1.46 -10.47
C GLU A 200 -0.53 2.00 -11.13
N PHE A 201 -0.80 3.31 -10.95
CA PHE A 201 -2.01 3.97 -11.44
C PHE A 201 -1.68 5.18 -12.34
N ARG A 202 -2.64 5.53 -13.22
CA ARG A 202 -2.45 6.57 -14.26
C ARG A 202 -1.97 7.92 -13.70
N HIS A 203 -2.51 8.36 -12.57
CA HIS A 203 -2.17 9.65 -11.98
C HIS A 203 -0.77 9.66 -11.34
N GLU A 204 -0.17 8.49 -11.12
CA GLU A 204 1.19 8.36 -10.55
C GLU A 204 2.27 8.56 -11.62
N TYR A 205 1.89 8.63 -12.91
CA TYR A 205 2.80 9.03 -13.99
C TYR A 205 3.10 10.53 -13.96
N GLU A 206 2.22 11.33 -13.36
CA GLU A 206 2.36 12.78 -13.29
C GLU A 206 3.37 13.18 -12.22
N GLU A 207 4.48 13.78 -12.63
CA GLU A 207 5.57 14.21 -11.75
C GLU A 207 5.09 15.14 -10.61
N ALA A 208 4.13 16.01 -10.91
CA ALA A 208 3.54 16.94 -9.93
C ALA A 208 2.91 16.19 -8.74
N ASN A 209 2.15 15.13 -9.02
CA ASN A 209 1.48 14.33 -7.99
C ASN A 209 2.49 13.57 -7.13
N VAL A 210 3.52 13.00 -7.77
CA VAL A 210 4.60 12.31 -7.04
C VAL A 210 5.30 13.30 -6.10
N ARG A 211 5.69 14.47 -6.62
CA ARG A 211 6.35 15.53 -5.85
C ARG A 211 5.52 16.02 -4.67
N GLU A 212 4.23 16.25 -4.87
CA GLU A 212 3.31 16.69 -3.80
C GLU A 212 3.16 15.64 -2.69
N SER A 213 3.27 14.35 -3.04
CA SER A 213 3.15 13.27 -2.07
C SER A 213 4.38 13.08 -1.16
N LEU A 214 5.56 13.56 -1.55
CA LEU A 214 6.82 13.26 -0.84
C LEU A 214 6.87 13.84 0.60
N PRO A 215 6.49 15.12 0.85
CA PRO A 215 6.63 15.72 2.18
C PRO A 215 5.75 15.05 3.23
N SER A 216 4.49 14.75 2.91
CA SER A 216 3.54 14.10 3.82
C SER A 216 3.98 12.66 4.17
N ARG A 217 4.80 12.05 3.32
CA ARG A 217 5.38 10.71 3.48
C ARG A 217 6.78 10.70 4.06
N GLY A 218 7.39 11.87 4.25
CA GLY A 218 8.74 11.98 4.80
C GLY A 218 9.85 11.50 3.87
N VAL A 219 9.58 11.42 2.56
CA VAL A 219 10.56 10.97 1.57
C VAL A 219 11.48 12.13 1.21
N ILE A 220 12.71 12.07 1.73
CA ILE A 220 13.73 13.12 1.56
C ILE A 220 14.95 12.66 0.75
N TRP A 221 15.04 11.37 0.47
CA TRP A 221 16.10 10.79 -0.35
C TRP A 221 15.79 10.91 -1.85
N PRO A 222 16.79 10.70 -2.75
CA PRO A 222 16.60 10.68 -4.19
C PRO A 222 15.45 9.78 -4.65
N VAL A 223 14.61 10.27 -5.56
CA VAL A 223 13.52 9.50 -6.17
C VAL A 223 13.66 9.52 -7.69
N ALA A 224 13.75 8.33 -8.29
CA ALA A 224 13.81 8.13 -9.72
C ALA A 224 12.43 7.73 -10.25
N MET A 225 11.84 8.53 -11.15
CA MET A 225 10.55 8.21 -11.77
C MET A 225 10.72 7.24 -12.94
N ASP A 226 10.33 5.98 -12.76
CA ASP A 226 10.40 4.91 -13.76
C ASP A 226 9.05 4.71 -14.48
N ASN A 227 8.52 5.78 -15.08
CA ASN A 227 7.22 5.75 -15.77
C ASN A 227 7.16 4.74 -16.93
N GLY A 228 8.31 4.38 -17.49
CA GLY A 228 8.43 3.39 -18.57
C GLY A 228 8.62 1.95 -18.09
N TYR A 229 8.69 1.69 -16.78
CA TYR A 229 9.04 0.40 -16.16
C TYR A 229 10.36 -0.19 -16.69
N LYS A 230 11.29 0.66 -17.16
CA LYS A 230 12.54 0.18 -17.75
C LYS A 230 13.50 -0.26 -16.65
N THR A 231 13.59 0.49 -15.56
CA THR A 231 14.38 0.10 -14.38
C THR A 231 13.72 -1.10 -13.67
N TRP A 232 12.40 -1.08 -13.50
CA TRP A 232 11.60 -2.17 -12.97
C TRP A 232 11.88 -3.49 -13.68
N ARG A 233 11.86 -3.50 -15.02
CA ARG A 233 12.18 -4.69 -15.82
C ARG A 233 13.66 -5.06 -15.75
N ALA A 234 14.57 -4.09 -15.72
CA ALA A 234 16.00 -4.36 -15.59
C ALA A 234 16.34 -5.11 -14.30
N TYR A 235 15.66 -4.78 -13.20
CA TYR A 235 15.76 -5.47 -11.91
C TYR A 235 14.93 -6.77 -11.83
N ASN A 236 14.24 -7.15 -12.91
CA ASN A 236 13.28 -8.25 -12.94
C ASN A 236 12.26 -8.16 -11.79
N ASN A 237 11.84 -6.94 -11.43
CA ASN A 237 10.89 -6.72 -10.36
C ASN A 237 9.45 -7.05 -10.81
N ARG A 238 8.61 -7.44 -9.85
CA ARG A 238 7.17 -7.71 -10.02
C ARG A 238 6.32 -7.24 -8.84
N PHE A 239 6.89 -6.53 -7.87
CA PHE A 239 6.24 -6.26 -6.60
C PHE A 239 6.48 -4.83 -6.09
N TRP A 240 5.47 -4.32 -5.38
CA TRP A 240 5.54 -3.12 -4.56
C TRP A 240 5.20 -3.45 -3.09
N PRO A 241 6.01 -3.02 -2.11
CA PRO A 241 7.39 -2.57 -2.26
C PRO A 241 8.34 -3.74 -2.59
N HIS A 242 9.50 -3.45 -3.15
CA HIS A 242 10.61 -4.41 -3.25
C HIS A 242 11.93 -3.67 -3.03
N LYS A 243 12.71 -4.15 -2.07
CA LYS A 243 13.99 -3.57 -1.70
C LYS A 243 15.14 -4.38 -2.24
N PHE A 244 16.13 -3.74 -2.85
CA PHE A 244 17.40 -4.33 -3.22
C PHE A 244 18.50 -3.60 -2.47
N LEU A 245 19.35 -4.36 -1.77
CA LEU A 245 20.50 -3.83 -1.08
C LEU A 245 21.76 -4.20 -1.86
N ILE A 246 22.56 -3.18 -2.14
CA ILE A 246 23.67 -3.19 -3.06
C ILE A 246 24.94 -2.77 -2.31
N ASP A 247 26.05 -3.48 -2.50
CA ASP A 247 27.33 -3.16 -1.87
C ASP A 247 28.13 -2.06 -2.58
N GLN A 248 29.30 -1.75 -2.04
CA GLN A 248 30.20 -0.70 -2.49
C GLN A 248 30.71 -0.93 -3.92
N GLU A 249 30.83 -2.17 -4.35
CA GLU A 249 31.18 -2.54 -5.74
C GLU A 249 29.93 -2.76 -6.61
N GLY A 250 28.78 -2.29 -6.11
CA GLY A 250 27.42 -2.38 -6.61
C GLY A 250 27.01 -3.73 -7.18
N ARG A 251 27.19 -4.73 -6.32
CA ARG A 251 26.59 -6.05 -6.42
C ARG A 251 25.38 -6.09 -5.51
N ILE A 252 24.30 -6.73 -5.95
CA ILE A 252 23.13 -7.01 -5.11
C ILE A 252 23.53 -8.09 -4.10
N ARG A 253 23.32 -7.80 -2.82
CA ARG A 253 23.70 -8.67 -1.68
C ARG A 253 22.51 -9.15 -0.86
N PHE A 254 21.39 -8.44 -0.95
CA PHE A 254 20.14 -8.80 -0.29
C PHE A 254 18.97 -8.20 -1.06
N HIS A 255 17.80 -8.83 -0.96
CA HIS A 255 16.56 -8.23 -1.43
C HIS A 255 15.37 -8.72 -0.61
N HIS A 256 14.32 -7.90 -0.51
CA HIS A 256 13.09 -8.23 0.21
C HIS A 256 11.86 -7.77 -0.56
N ILE A 257 10.98 -8.73 -0.84
CA ILE A 257 9.70 -8.50 -1.51
C ILE A 257 8.62 -8.24 -0.46
N GLY A 258 7.85 -7.18 -0.67
CA GLY A 258 6.67 -6.86 0.12
C GLY A 258 6.99 -6.05 1.39
N GLU A 259 5.95 -5.89 2.20
CA GLU A 259 6.02 -5.24 3.50
C GLU A 259 6.56 -6.19 4.57
N GLY A 260 7.41 -5.69 5.47
CA GLY A 260 7.93 -6.45 6.60
C GLY A 260 9.43 -6.68 6.53
N ALA A 261 9.88 -7.72 7.23
CA ALA A 261 11.29 -8.10 7.40
C ALA A 261 12.22 -6.90 7.73
N TYR A 262 11.72 -5.96 8.54
CA TYR A 262 12.39 -4.68 8.77
C TYR A 262 13.69 -4.85 9.55
N GLN A 263 13.71 -5.72 10.55
CA GLN A 263 14.91 -6.00 11.34
C GLN A 263 15.96 -6.74 10.51
N GLU A 264 15.52 -7.66 9.66
CA GLU A 264 16.37 -8.44 8.75
C GLU A 264 17.01 -7.51 7.71
N THR A 265 16.20 -6.64 7.09
CA THR A 265 16.68 -5.63 6.14
C THR A 265 17.65 -4.67 6.80
N GLU A 266 17.36 -4.20 8.01
CA GLU A 266 18.26 -3.31 8.75
C GLU A 266 19.59 -4.00 9.11
N LYS A 267 19.55 -5.27 9.54
CA LYS A 267 20.78 -6.04 9.80
C LYS A 267 21.62 -6.20 8.53
N ALA A 268 20.98 -6.40 7.37
CA ALA A 268 21.68 -6.46 6.08
C ALA A 268 22.34 -5.10 5.73
N ILE A 269 21.62 -3.98 5.93
CA ILE A 269 22.17 -2.62 5.75
C ILE A 269 23.43 -2.44 6.62
N ARG A 270 23.32 -2.79 7.91
CA ARG A 270 24.44 -2.68 8.86
C ARG A 270 25.61 -3.58 8.49
N ALA A 271 25.35 -4.77 7.95
CA ALA A 271 26.38 -5.68 7.46
C ALA A 271 27.22 -5.03 6.34
N LEU A 272 26.58 -4.45 5.33
CA LEU A 272 27.31 -3.80 4.22
C LEU A 272 28.05 -2.54 4.66
N LEU A 273 27.48 -1.76 5.58
CA LEU A 273 28.18 -0.61 6.17
C LEU A 273 29.43 -1.06 6.96
N ALA A 274 29.32 -2.14 7.74
CA ALA A 274 30.44 -2.70 8.48
C ALA A 274 31.51 -3.31 7.56
N GLU A 275 31.14 -3.93 6.44
CA GLU A 275 32.08 -4.38 5.39
C GLU A 275 32.90 -3.19 4.84
N GLY A 276 32.31 -1.99 4.79
CA GLY A 276 32.98 -0.74 4.44
C GLY A 276 33.84 -0.11 5.55
N GLY A 277 33.96 -0.75 6.71
CA GLY A 277 34.75 -0.28 7.86
C GLY A 277 34.00 0.65 8.82
N THR A 278 32.68 0.80 8.69
CA THR A 278 31.87 1.61 9.62
C THR A 278 31.57 0.85 10.91
N ASP A 279 31.96 1.39 12.06
CA ASP A 279 31.54 0.89 13.36
C ASP A 279 30.14 1.42 13.74
N LEU A 280 29.17 0.51 13.78
CA LEU A 280 27.78 0.80 14.13
C LEU A 280 27.38 0.25 15.51
N SER A 281 28.32 -0.28 16.29
CA SER A 281 28.04 -0.95 17.58
C SER A 281 27.30 -0.08 18.59
N HIS A 282 27.48 1.25 18.51
CA HIS A 282 26.84 2.24 19.37
C HIS A 282 25.47 2.72 18.86
N ILE A 283 25.08 2.38 17.63
CA ILE A 283 23.82 2.81 17.03
C ILE A 283 22.79 1.69 17.24
N PRO A 284 21.70 1.93 18.00
CA PRO A 284 20.65 0.93 18.19
C PRO A 284 19.91 0.65 16.88
N LEU A 285 19.26 -0.52 16.77
CA LEU A 285 18.37 -0.80 15.64
C LEU A 285 17.20 0.18 15.63
N SER A 286 17.10 0.98 14.58
CA SER A 286 16.03 1.95 14.36
C SER A 286 14.66 1.28 14.18
N SER A 287 14.63 0.07 13.60
CA SER A 287 13.41 -0.73 13.47
C SER A 287 12.78 -1.14 14.81
N ALA A 288 13.56 -1.18 15.90
CA ALA A 288 13.06 -1.50 17.23
C ALA A 288 12.26 -0.34 17.86
N SER A 289 12.42 0.89 17.36
CA SER A 289 11.74 2.08 17.87
C SER A 289 10.41 2.38 17.17
N ILE A 290 10.15 1.73 16.02
CA ILE A 290 8.87 1.85 15.34
C ILE A 290 7.97 0.71 15.85
N PRO A 291 6.84 1.01 16.53
CA PRO A 291 5.91 -0.02 16.93
C PRO A 291 5.52 -0.85 15.71
N HIS A 292 5.93 -2.12 15.68
CA HIS A 292 5.34 -3.05 14.74
C HIS A 292 3.87 -3.15 15.15
N LYS A 293 2.97 -2.48 14.41
CA LYS A 293 1.59 -2.94 14.33
C LYS A 293 1.69 -4.31 13.68
N VAL A 294 1.86 -5.32 14.54
CA VAL A 294 1.98 -6.76 14.31
C VAL A 294 2.01 -7.11 12.83
N THR A 295 3.17 -7.50 12.31
CA THR A 295 3.20 -8.36 11.12
C THR A 295 2.43 -9.62 11.52
N PRO A 296 1.21 -9.89 10.99
CA PRO A 296 0.50 -11.08 11.39
C PRO A 296 1.31 -12.29 10.94
N SER A 297 1.19 -13.36 11.72
CA SER A 297 1.56 -14.69 11.28
C SER A 297 1.04 -14.94 9.85
N PRO A 298 1.75 -15.70 8.99
CA PRO A 298 1.29 -16.08 7.64
C PRO A 298 -0.09 -16.77 7.56
N SER A 299 -0.76 -16.97 8.71
CA SER A 299 -2.06 -17.61 8.88
C SER A 299 -3.26 -16.66 8.77
N THR A 300 -3.06 -15.35 8.69
CA THR A 300 -4.13 -14.35 8.42
C THR A 300 -3.90 -13.87 7.00
N GLY A 301 -4.85 -14.03 6.08
CA GLY A 301 -4.60 -13.85 4.64
C GLY A 301 -4.33 -12.40 4.20
N PRO A 302 -4.69 -12.02 2.96
CA PRO A 302 -4.24 -10.76 2.37
C PRO A 302 -4.65 -9.54 3.21
N ARG A 303 -3.67 -8.75 3.66
CA ARG A 303 -3.87 -7.44 4.31
C ARG A 303 -4.47 -6.39 3.38
N SER A 304 -4.49 -6.65 2.07
CA SER A 304 -5.05 -5.76 1.06
C SER A 304 -5.75 -6.56 -0.02
N LEU A 305 -7.05 -6.34 -0.17
CA LEU A 305 -7.88 -6.88 -1.23
C LEU A 305 -7.84 -5.90 -2.40
N PHE A 306 -7.11 -6.27 -3.44
CA PHE A 306 -7.01 -5.48 -4.65
C PHE A 306 -8.25 -5.65 -5.53
N ALA A 307 -8.80 -4.54 -6.00
CA ALA A 307 -9.91 -4.50 -6.92
C ALA A 307 -9.36 -4.35 -8.35
N GLY A 308 -9.65 -5.32 -9.22
CA GLY A 308 -9.18 -5.36 -10.60
C GLY A 308 -8.76 -6.76 -11.05
N SER A 309 -8.64 -6.96 -12.36
CA SER A 309 -8.35 -8.25 -12.99
C SER A 309 -6.86 -8.60 -13.09
N GLY A 310 -5.97 -7.61 -13.00
CA GLY A 310 -4.56 -7.71 -13.39
C GLY A 310 -3.57 -8.08 -12.28
N PHE A 311 -4.05 -8.37 -11.07
CA PHE A 311 -3.16 -8.61 -9.94
C PHE A 311 -2.52 -10.02 -9.97
N ALA A 312 -1.21 -10.07 -9.75
CA ALA A 312 -0.36 -11.26 -9.90
C ALA A 312 -0.74 -12.47 -9.02
N PHE A 313 -1.60 -12.28 -8.01
CA PHE A 313 -2.07 -13.32 -7.09
C PHE A 313 -3.48 -13.83 -7.41
N GLY A 314 -4.06 -13.40 -8.54
CA GLY A 314 -5.44 -13.68 -8.90
C GLY A 314 -6.40 -12.63 -8.33
N SER A 315 -7.66 -12.72 -8.77
CA SER A 315 -8.70 -11.79 -8.34
C SER A 315 -9.20 -12.11 -6.93
N TYR A 316 -9.33 -11.08 -6.08
CA TYR A 316 -10.02 -11.14 -4.79
C TYR A 316 -11.56 -11.08 -4.93
N LEU A 317 -12.07 -11.02 -6.16
CA LEU A 317 -13.50 -11.05 -6.41
C LEU A 317 -14.09 -12.38 -5.91
N GLY A 318 -15.13 -12.27 -5.08
CA GLY A 318 -15.88 -13.40 -4.53
C GLY A 318 -17.18 -13.72 -5.29
N ASN A 319 -17.62 -12.84 -6.20
CA ASN A 319 -18.80 -13.07 -7.02
C ASN A 319 -18.68 -14.37 -7.85
N PRO A 320 -19.78 -15.07 -8.14
CA PRO A 320 -19.80 -16.33 -8.91
C PRO A 320 -19.53 -16.14 -10.42
N VAL A 321 -18.90 -15.03 -10.82
CA VAL A 321 -18.47 -14.78 -12.19
C VAL A 321 -17.16 -15.55 -12.38
N GLY A 322 -17.10 -16.49 -13.33
CA GLY A 322 -15.82 -17.02 -13.79
C GLY A 322 -14.88 -15.87 -14.14
N ALA A 323 -13.56 -16.04 -13.89
CA ALA A 323 -12.53 -14.99 -13.95
C ALA A 323 -12.92 -13.82 -14.86
N PRO A 324 -13.23 -12.62 -14.32
CA PRO A 324 -13.83 -11.59 -15.13
C PRO A 324 -12.83 -11.18 -16.22
N GLU A 325 -13.21 -11.31 -17.48
CA GLU A 325 -12.61 -10.52 -18.55
C GLU A 325 -12.69 -9.02 -18.17
N ASP A 326 -11.84 -8.18 -18.72
CA ASP A 326 -11.91 -6.75 -18.47
C ASP A 326 -13.21 -6.15 -19.05
N GLY A 327 -13.67 -5.03 -18.50
CA GLY A 327 -14.73 -4.22 -19.06
C GLY A 327 -16.04 -4.16 -18.25
N ALA A 328 -16.86 -3.17 -18.62
CA ALA A 328 -18.12 -2.83 -17.97
C ALA A 328 -19.18 -3.94 -18.03
N ARG A 329 -19.68 -4.35 -16.87
CA ARG A 329 -20.70 -5.39 -16.73
C ARG A 329 -21.56 -5.21 -15.48
N MET A 330 -22.63 -5.99 -15.42
CA MET A 330 -23.46 -6.12 -14.22
C MET A 330 -22.89 -7.22 -13.33
N PHE A 331 -22.67 -6.91 -12.06
CA PHE A 331 -22.36 -7.87 -11.02
C PHE A 331 -23.61 -8.11 -10.18
N THR A 332 -23.72 -9.33 -9.64
CA THR A 332 -24.80 -9.70 -8.75
C THR A 332 -24.20 -10.32 -7.51
N ASP A 333 -24.60 -9.79 -6.37
CA ASP A 333 -24.21 -10.29 -5.06
C ASP A 333 -25.34 -11.12 -4.44
N ASN A 334 -25.31 -12.43 -4.71
CA ASN A 334 -26.33 -13.39 -4.26
C ASN A 334 -25.73 -14.65 -3.62
N VAL A 335 -24.51 -14.52 -3.11
CA VAL A 335 -23.74 -15.62 -2.52
C VAL A 335 -23.39 -15.30 -1.07
N GLU A 336 -23.02 -16.33 -0.32
CA GLU A 336 -22.46 -16.14 1.01
C GLU A 336 -21.04 -15.56 0.91
N HIS A 337 -20.75 -14.56 1.74
CA HIS A 337 -19.47 -13.90 1.72
C HIS A 337 -18.42 -14.64 2.54
N ASN A 338 -17.40 -15.13 1.84
CA ASN A 338 -16.17 -15.62 2.45
C ASN A 338 -15.27 -14.44 2.85
N ALA A 339 -14.52 -14.64 3.94
CA ALA A 339 -13.45 -13.74 4.34
C ALA A 339 -12.42 -13.55 3.21
N GLU A 340 -11.72 -12.41 3.24
CA GLU A 340 -10.61 -12.10 2.31
C GLU A 340 -11.04 -11.99 0.83
N ARG A 341 -12.32 -11.69 0.61
CA ARG A 341 -12.91 -11.47 -0.72
C ARG A 341 -13.69 -10.16 -0.73
N LEU A 342 -13.84 -9.59 -1.93
CA LEU A 342 -14.74 -8.47 -2.18
C LEU A 342 -15.86 -8.92 -3.12
N TYR A 343 -17.06 -8.41 -2.87
CA TYR A 343 -18.26 -8.75 -3.62
C TYR A 343 -18.84 -7.48 -4.22
N LEU A 344 -19.06 -7.47 -5.53
CA LEU A 344 -19.64 -6.35 -6.25
C LEU A 344 -21.13 -6.61 -6.52
N ASP A 345 -21.94 -5.58 -6.40
CA ASP A 345 -23.32 -5.57 -6.86
C ASP A 345 -23.58 -4.32 -7.70
N GLY A 346 -24.42 -4.44 -8.72
CA GLY A 346 -24.67 -3.36 -9.67
C GLY A 346 -23.65 -3.30 -10.81
N ARG A 347 -23.63 -2.19 -11.54
CA ARG A 347 -22.82 -2.04 -12.75
C ARG A 347 -21.44 -1.47 -12.43
N TRP A 348 -20.40 -2.19 -12.85
CA TRP A 348 -18.99 -1.82 -12.64
C TRP A 348 -18.18 -2.01 -13.92
N ASP A 349 -17.20 -1.14 -14.15
CA ASP A 349 -16.09 -1.39 -15.07
C ASP A 349 -14.96 -2.10 -14.33
N TRP A 350 -14.69 -3.34 -14.71
CA TRP A 350 -13.63 -4.13 -14.09
C TRP A 350 -12.38 -4.05 -14.98
N VAL A 351 -11.36 -3.35 -14.52
CA VAL A 351 -10.12 -3.10 -15.28
C VAL A 351 -8.92 -3.69 -14.54
N PRO A 352 -7.73 -3.81 -15.16
CA PRO A 352 -6.57 -4.48 -14.54
C PRO A 352 -6.26 -4.02 -13.11
N ASN A 353 -6.38 -2.72 -12.84
CA ASN A 353 -5.89 -2.13 -11.59
C ASN A 353 -7.01 -1.56 -10.70
N ALA A 354 -8.28 -1.64 -11.11
CA ALA A 354 -9.39 -1.03 -10.37
C ALA A 354 -10.76 -1.65 -10.68
N ALA A 355 -11.73 -1.39 -9.80
CA ALA A 355 -13.15 -1.48 -10.09
C ALA A 355 -13.76 -0.07 -10.14
N LEU A 356 -14.34 0.32 -11.28
CA LEU A 356 -14.97 1.63 -11.48
C LEU A 356 -16.48 1.49 -11.32
N ALA A 357 -17.07 2.23 -10.37
CA ALA A 357 -18.51 2.26 -10.18
C ALA A 357 -19.19 2.98 -11.35
N LEU A 358 -20.11 2.29 -12.03
CA LEU A 358 -20.90 2.82 -13.14
C LEU A 358 -22.42 2.71 -12.88
N PRO A 359 -22.94 3.17 -11.71
CA PRO A 359 -24.37 3.17 -11.46
C PRO A 359 -25.12 3.93 -12.57
N GLN A 360 -26.29 3.42 -12.91
CA GLN A 360 -27.21 4.04 -13.87
C GLN A 360 -28.34 4.74 -13.10
N ALA A 361 -29.14 5.57 -13.79
CA ALA A 361 -30.23 6.30 -13.17
C ALA A 361 -31.10 5.38 -12.30
N GLU A 362 -31.32 5.79 -11.05
CA GLU A 362 -32.10 5.09 -10.01
C GLU A 362 -31.52 3.75 -9.52
N GLN A 363 -30.28 3.41 -9.90
CA GLN A 363 -29.55 2.23 -9.41
C GLN A 363 -28.33 2.67 -8.58
N THR A 364 -27.94 1.84 -7.64
CA THR A 364 -26.67 1.98 -6.92
C THR A 364 -25.69 0.89 -7.33
N ALA A 365 -24.40 1.17 -7.19
CA ALA A 365 -23.36 0.17 -7.19
C ALA A 365 -22.92 -0.06 -5.74
N ARG A 366 -22.67 -1.32 -5.36
CA ARG A 366 -22.23 -1.69 -4.02
C ARG A 366 -20.97 -2.55 -4.07
N VAL A 367 -20.09 -2.36 -3.09
CA VAL A 367 -19.07 -3.36 -2.76
C VAL A 367 -19.22 -3.78 -1.30
N SER A 368 -19.13 -5.08 -1.04
CA SER A 368 -19.19 -5.70 0.29
C SER A 368 -17.86 -6.42 0.57
N VAL A 369 -17.30 -6.22 1.77
CA VAL A 369 -16.04 -6.81 2.19
C VAL A 369 -16.14 -7.30 3.63
N PRO A 370 -16.23 -8.62 3.86
CA PRO A 370 -16.03 -9.19 5.17
C PRO A 370 -14.58 -8.96 5.61
N PHE A 371 -14.41 -8.47 6.83
CA PHE A 371 -13.11 -8.21 7.40
C PHE A 371 -12.94 -8.89 8.75
N HIS A 372 -11.69 -9.25 9.04
CA HIS A 372 -11.19 -9.53 10.38
C HIS A 372 -9.96 -8.65 10.57
N ALA A 373 -10.13 -7.50 11.21
CA ALA A 373 -9.10 -6.47 11.30
C ALA A 373 -9.34 -5.50 12.45
N GLN A 374 -8.26 -4.85 12.90
CA GLN A 374 -8.34 -3.73 13.81
C GLN A 374 -8.70 -2.44 13.05
N ASN A 375 -8.11 -2.18 11.89
CA ASN A 375 -8.40 -0.98 11.11
C ASN A 375 -8.68 -1.32 9.64
N VAL A 376 -9.58 -0.55 9.02
CA VAL A 376 -9.90 -0.65 7.60
C VAL A 376 -9.66 0.68 6.91
N SER A 377 -8.97 0.62 5.78
CA SER A 377 -8.72 1.76 4.90
C SER A 377 -8.89 1.35 3.44
N ALA A 378 -9.09 2.30 2.53
CA ALA A 378 -9.24 1.99 1.10
C ALA A 378 -8.47 2.98 0.22
N SER A 379 -7.77 2.47 -0.79
CA SER A 379 -7.23 3.28 -1.87
C SER A 379 -8.35 3.53 -2.87
N LEU A 380 -8.86 4.76 -2.86
CA LEU A 380 -10.00 5.21 -3.67
C LEU A 380 -9.58 6.38 -4.53
N GLY A 381 -10.29 6.62 -5.62
CA GLY A 381 -10.15 7.85 -6.42
C GLY A 381 -11.45 8.24 -7.11
N ALA A 382 -11.53 9.49 -7.54
CA ALA A 382 -12.60 10.01 -8.39
C ALA A 382 -12.12 10.08 -9.84
N SER A 383 -12.99 9.72 -10.78
CA SER A 383 -12.70 9.71 -12.23
C SER A 383 -13.52 10.75 -13.03
N GLY A 384 -14.29 11.61 -12.36
CA GLY A 384 -15.08 12.70 -12.94
C GLY A 384 -14.71 14.09 -12.43
N ASP A 385 -15.47 15.11 -12.83
CA ASP A 385 -15.20 16.55 -12.57
C ASP A 385 -15.49 17.01 -11.12
N GLY A 386 -15.72 16.08 -10.19
CA GLY A 386 -16.06 16.43 -8.82
C GLY A 386 -15.95 15.25 -7.85
N PRO A 387 -16.07 15.54 -6.55
CA PRO A 387 -15.98 14.50 -5.54
C PRO A 387 -17.17 13.56 -5.59
N VAL A 388 -16.91 12.28 -5.37
CA VAL A 388 -17.93 11.23 -5.31
C VAL A 388 -18.28 10.97 -3.85
N ARG A 389 -19.57 11.11 -3.51
CA ARG A 389 -20.08 10.74 -2.18
C ARG A 389 -20.31 9.24 -2.13
N VAL A 390 -19.66 8.57 -1.19
CA VAL A 390 -19.78 7.12 -0.97
C VAL A 390 -20.40 6.89 0.40
N VAL A 391 -21.59 6.28 0.46
CA VAL A 391 -22.16 5.88 1.76
C VAL A 391 -21.38 4.67 2.25
N VAL A 392 -20.96 4.69 3.52
CA VAL A 392 -20.13 3.64 4.11
C VAL A 392 -20.79 3.14 5.38
N THR A 393 -20.97 1.82 5.49
CA THR A 393 -21.58 1.17 6.65
C THR A 393 -20.76 -0.05 7.10
N VAL A 394 -20.94 -0.45 8.36
CA VAL A 394 -20.45 -1.73 8.88
C VAL A 394 -21.66 -2.53 9.34
N ASP A 395 -21.79 -3.76 8.84
CA ASP A 395 -22.93 -4.66 9.10
C ASP A 395 -24.30 -4.01 8.78
N GLY A 396 -24.33 -3.16 7.75
CA GLY A 396 -25.52 -2.42 7.31
C GLY A 396 -25.81 -1.14 8.11
N GLU A 397 -25.07 -0.86 9.18
CA GLU A 397 -25.30 0.29 10.06
C GLU A 397 -24.23 1.39 9.87
N PRO A 398 -24.55 2.67 10.12
CA PRO A 398 -23.55 3.74 10.12
C PRO A 398 -22.43 3.47 11.13
N ILE A 399 -21.19 3.86 10.77
CA ILE A 399 -20.03 3.62 11.62
C ILE A 399 -20.13 4.46 12.91
N PRO A 400 -20.06 3.87 14.11
CA PRO A 400 -20.04 4.62 15.37
C PRO A 400 -18.90 5.64 15.43
N THR A 401 -19.14 6.83 15.98
CA THR A 401 -18.17 7.95 15.99
C THR A 401 -16.82 7.61 16.63
N ASP A 402 -16.80 6.75 17.64
CA ASP A 402 -15.58 6.27 18.31
C ASP A 402 -14.76 5.28 17.47
N ARG A 403 -15.36 4.75 16.39
CA ARG A 403 -14.73 3.80 15.45
C ARG A 403 -14.44 4.42 14.08
N GLN A 404 -14.88 5.65 13.81
CA GLN A 404 -14.67 6.32 12.53
C GLN A 404 -13.18 6.61 12.30
N GLY A 405 -12.69 6.24 11.11
CA GLY A 405 -11.42 6.73 10.60
C GLY A 405 -11.51 8.21 10.26
N GLY A 406 -10.34 8.86 10.09
CA GLY A 406 -10.24 10.31 9.94
C GLY A 406 -10.93 10.88 8.69
N ASP A 407 -11.30 10.04 7.72
CA ASP A 407 -11.96 10.45 6.48
C ASP A 407 -13.47 10.22 6.46
N VAL A 408 -14.04 9.57 7.49
CA VAL A 408 -15.48 9.32 7.57
C VAL A 408 -16.22 10.54 8.10
N LEU A 409 -17.26 10.94 7.37
CA LEU A 409 -18.14 12.05 7.73
C LEU A 409 -19.51 11.50 8.12
N THR A 410 -20.11 12.06 9.17
CA THR A 410 -21.49 11.75 9.55
C THR A 410 -22.42 12.86 9.05
N GLY A 411 -23.40 12.51 8.22
CA GLY A 411 -24.38 13.44 7.70
C GLY A 411 -25.47 13.82 8.72
N PRO A 412 -26.29 14.86 8.45
CA PRO A 412 -27.43 15.22 9.29
C PRO A 412 -28.50 14.12 9.40
N ASP A 413 -28.53 13.22 8.43
CA ASP A 413 -29.37 12.02 8.36
C ASP A 413 -28.83 10.86 9.22
N GLY A 414 -27.71 11.04 9.90
CA GLY A 414 -27.02 10.01 10.68
C GLY A 414 -26.24 9.00 9.82
N GLN A 415 -26.20 9.17 8.50
CA GLN A 415 -25.48 8.26 7.61
C GLN A 415 -24.00 8.62 7.52
N THR A 416 -23.14 7.62 7.60
CA THR A 416 -21.70 7.79 7.40
C THR A 416 -21.34 7.72 5.92
N HIS A 417 -20.45 8.61 5.49
CA HIS A 417 -20.02 8.70 4.10
C HIS A 417 -18.56 9.16 3.97
N LEU A 418 -17.95 8.83 2.83
CA LEU A 418 -16.70 9.40 2.37
C LEU A 418 -16.98 10.44 1.28
N LEU A 419 -16.10 11.43 1.20
CA LEU A 419 -16.03 12.35 0.07
C LEU A 419 -14.74 12.05 -0.70
N VAL A 420 -14.86 11.31 -1.81
CA VAL A 420 -13.70 10.89 -2.60
C VAL A 420 -13.48 11.90 -3.71
N ASP A 421 -12.45 12.72 -3.58
CA ASP A 421 -12.12 13.86 -4.45
C ASP A 421 -10.83 13.68 -5.24
N GLN A 422 -9.95 12.82 -4.76
CA GLN A 422 -8.65 12.54 -5.35
C GLN A 422 -8.25 11.10 -5.09
N PHE A 423 -7.24 10.63 -5.80
CA PHE A 423 -6.67 9.35 -5.46
C PHE A 423 -5.82 9.45 -4.19
N ARG A 424 -6.18 8.71 -3.15
CA ARG A 424 -5.38 8.52 -1.94
C ARG A 424 -5.91 7.35 -1.12
N LEU A 425 -5.21 7.08 -0.03
CA LEU A 425 -5.73 6.23 1.03
C LEU A 425 -6.75 7.00 1.87
N TYR A 426 -7.94 6.43 2.02
CA TYR A 426 -9.00 6.89 2.90
C TYR A 426 -9.04 6.00 4.15
N ASP A 427 -9.00 6.62 5.32
CA ASP A 427 -9.07 5.99 6.63
C ASP A 427 -10.53 5.87 7.10
N ILE A 428 -11.01 4.64 7.22
CA ILE A 428 -12.46 4.35 7.30
C ILE A 428 -12.87 3.85 8.68
N LEU A 429 -12.19 2.84 9.20
CA LEU A 429 -12.54 2.19 10.45
C LEU A 429 -11.31 2.05 11.34
N ARG A 430 -11.43 2.43 12.60
CA ARG A 430 -10.41 2.29 13.64
C ARG A 430 -11.00 1.61 14.87
N ASN A 431 -10.66 0.36 15.10
CA ASN A 431 -11.09 -0.37 16.29
C ASN A 431 -9.97 -0.36 17.34
N GLY A 432 -10.34 -0.41 18.63
CA GLY A 432 -9.37 -0.57 19.72
C GLY A 432 -8.66 -1.93 19.70
N ALA A 433 -9.30 -2.95 19.13
CA ALA A 433 -8.80 -4.32 19.00
C ALA A 433 -9.27 -4.92 17.65
N GLU A 434 -8.75 -6.10 17.28
CA GLU A 434 -9.27 -6.83 16.12
C GLU A 434 -10.77 -7.09 16.27
N SER A 435 -11.51 -6.92 15.17
CA SER A 435 -12.94 -7.17 15.12
C SER A 435 -13.32 -7.81 13.77
N VAL A 436 -14.44 -8.53 13.77
CA VAL A 436 -15.06 -9.10 12.58
C VAL A 436 -16.29 -8.28 12.23
N GLY A 437 -16.52 -8.08 10.93
CA GLY A 437 -17.72 -7.45 10.42
C GLY A 437 -17.69 -7.39 8.89
N GLU A 438 -18.67 -6.72 8.31
CA GLU A 438 -18.75 -6.49 6.87
C GLU A 438 -18.75 -4.99 6.58
N LEU A 439 -17.73 -4.53 5.86
CA LEU A 439 -17.68 -3.17 5.33
C LEU A 439 -18.48 -3.11 4.01
N GLN A 440 -19.36 -2.13 3.88
CA GLN A 440 -20.10 -1.90 2.63
C GLN A 440 -19.93 -0.47 2.15
N PHE A 441 -19.68 -0.30 0.85
CA PHE A 441 -19.79 0.99 0.16
C PHE A 441 -21.02 0.97 -0.74
N THR A 442 -21.85 2.00 -0.66
CA THR A 442 -22.97 2.23 -1.58
C THR A 442 -22.74 3.52 -2.36
N ILE A 443 -22.76 3.40 -3.68
CA ILE A 443 -22.42 4.45 -4.63
C ILE A 443 -23.65 4.75 -5.50
N ALA A 444 -24.15 5.98 -5.43
CA ALA A 444 -25.31 6.43 -6.21
C ALA A 444 -24.92 7.14 -7.52
N GLU A 445 -23.71 7.70 -7.59
CA GLU A 445 -23.21 8.46 -8.74
C GLU A 445 -21.96 7.80 -9.33
N PRO A 446 -21.81 7.78 -10.66
CA PRO A 446 -20.63 7.20 -11.27
C PRO A 446 -19.38 8.01 -10.95
N GLY A 447 -18.23 7.34 -11.04
CA GLY A 447 -16.93 7.99 -10.94
C GLY A 447 -16.05 7.50 -9.80
N LEU A 448 -16.57 6.69 -8.86
CA LEU A 448 -15.73 6.06 -7.85
C LEU A 448 -14.84 4.99 -8.50
N ALA A 449 -13.54 5.07 -8.28
CA ALA A 449 -12.58 4.02 -8.54
C ALA A 449 -12.13 3.39 -7.21
N ILE A 450 -12.27 2.07 -7.09
CA ILE A 450 -11.73 1.30 -5.98
C ILE A 450 -10.51 0.54 -6.47
N TYR A 451 -9.38 0.74 -5.82
CA TYR A 451 -8.12 0.12 -6.20
C TYR A 451 -7.73 -1.00 -5.22
N ALA A 452 -7.85 -0.73 -3.92
CA ALA A 452 -7.62 -1.73 -2.88
C ALA A 452 -8.36 -1.40 -1.59
N ILE A 453 -8.73 -2.42 -0.83
CA ILE A 453 -9.26 -2.30 0.54
C ILE A 453 -8.29 -3.00 1.47
N SER A 454 -7.79 -2.28 2.47
CA SER A 454 -6.74 -2.73 3.38
C SER A 454 -7.28 -3.02 4.77
N LEU A 455 -6.97 -4.22 5.25
CA LEU A 455 -7.39 -4.81 6.50
C LEU A 455 -6.15 -4.95 7.39
N THR A 456 -6.09 -4.24 8.52
CA THR A 456 -4.85 -4.08 9.32
C THR A 456 -4.96 -4.34 10.79
#